data_AF-X1GTQ7-F1
#
_entry.id   AF-X1GTQ7-F1
#
_cell.length_a   1.000
_cell.length_b   1.000
_cell.length_c   1.000
_cell.angle_alpha   90.00
_cell.angle_beta   90.00
_cell.angle_gamma   90.00
#
_symmetry.space_group_name_H-M   'P 1'
#
loop_
_entity.id
_entity.type
_entity.pdbx_description
1 polymer ?
#
loop_
_entity_poly.entity_id
_entity_poly.type
_entity_poly.pdbx_seq_one_letter_code
_entity_poly.pdbx_strand_id
1 'polypeptide(L)'
;MDLPASHVVVEKEKATLNEPYYKQISGSLFNYALTIVRYVEETPKPDADRYPGYHDSQLPSLEFRLFSPAPTYPEMEEFIAGQLLDQAKQTLGRKDPFIKTAMGRRSGAKVAQAHFRNTRMTDVAYRKELIEGGQEAVAKSKDPLIVLARKLDPIFREMHEWREENIRSILTPALEKLGRARFQVYGKSKSPDATFTPRISYGSASSYIVGTTIVPYRTTFFGLYDRAISLGN
;
A
#
# COMPACT_ATOMS: atom_id res chain seq x y z
N MET A 1 -39.37 -4.74 -5.84
CA MET A 1 -38.44 -5.75 -6.38
C MET A 1 -37.12 -5.49 -5.68
N ASP A 2 -36.88 -6.19 -4.58
CA ASP A 2 -35.70 -5.95 -3.73
C ASP A 2 -34.43 -6.24 -4.54
N LEU A 3 -33.56 -5.25 -4.62
CA LEU A 3 -32.25 -5.43 -5.24
C LEU A 3 -31.50 -6.51 -4.43
N PRO A 4 -30.89 -7.51 -5.08
CA PRO A 4 -30.17 -8.56 -4.38
C PRO A 4 -29.09 -7.92 -3.50
N ALA A 5 -28.82 -8.49 -2.32
CA ALA A 5 -27.84 -7.97 -1.36
C ALA A 5 -26.46 -7.66 -1.99
N SER A 6 -26.09 -8.38 -3.05
CA SER A 6 -24.89 -8.12 -3.86
C SER A 6 -24.88 -6.75 -4.54
N HIS A 7 -26.02 -6.22 -4.98
CA HIS A 7 -26.11 -4.90 -5.60
C HIS A 7 -25.88 -3.78 -4.58
N VAL A 8 -26.41 -3.92 -3.36
CA VAL A 8 -26.23 -2.93 -2.29
C VAL A 8 -24.75 -2.87 -1.87
N VAL A 9 -24.09 -4.01 -1.80
CA VAL A 9 -22.66 -4.09 -1.49
C VAL A 9 -21.81 -3.46 -2.60
N VAL A 10 -22.08 -3.75 -3.86
CA VAL A 10 -21.33 -3.18 -5.00
C VAL A 10 -21.46 -1.66 -5.06
N GLU A 11 -22.65 -1.10 -4.81
CA GLU A 11 -22.83 0.35 -4.76
C GLU A 11 -22.10 0.99 -3.56
N LYS A 12 -22.09 0.31 -2.40
CA LYS A 12 -21.32 0.73 -1.23
C LYS A 12 -19.81 0.64 -1.49
N GLU A 13 -19.34 -0.38 -2.19
CA GLU A 13 -17.94 -0.50 -2.62
C GLU A 13 -17.56 0.63 -3.59
N LYS A 14 -18.38 0.93 -4.61
CA LYS A 14 -18.13 2.06 -5.51
C LYS A 14 -18.00 3.38 -4.76
N ALA A 15 -18.86 3.61 -3.76
CA ALA A 15 -18.81 4.81 -2.93
C ALA A 15 -17.57 4.87 -2.02
N THR A 16 -17.00 3.71 -1.64
CA THR A 16 -15.87 3.59 -0.72
C THR A 16 -14.55 3.20 -1.40
N LEU A 17 -14.54 3.07 -2.73
CA LEU A 17 -13.46 2.49 -3.52
C LEU A 17 -12.12 3.23 -3.29
N ASN A 18 -12.21 4.55 -3.14
CA ASN A 18 -11.05 5.41 -2.96
C ASN A 18 -10.73 5.66 -1.47
N GLU A 19 -11.54 5.18 -0.53
CA GLU A 19 -11.25 5.34 0.89
C GLU A 19 -9.88 4.81 1.32
N PRO A 20 -9.39 3.63 0.90
CA PRO A 20 -8.07 3.18 1.32
C PRO A 20 -6.96 4.09 0.80
N TYR A 21 -7.17 4.73 -0.36
CA TYR A 21 -6.24 5.71 -0.91
C TYR A 21 -6.14 6.97 -0.03
N TYR A 22 -7.24 7.38 0.61
CA TYR A 22 -7.26 8.57 1.48
C TYR A 22 -7.04 8.27 2.97
N LYS A 23 -7.31 7.03 3.42
CA LYS A 23 -7.13 6.55 4.80
C LYS A 23 -5.75 5.93 4.98
N GLN A 24 -4.72 6.74 4.75
CA GLN A 24 -3.32 6.35 4.94
C GLN A 24 -2.45 7.55 5.31
N ILE A 25 -1.28 7.29 5.92
CA ILE A 25 -0.22 8.28 6.09
C ILE A 25 0.92 7.86 5.15
N SER A 26 1.27 8.74 4.21
CA SER A 26 2.34 8.46 3.25
C SER A 26 3.72 8.53 3.90
N GLY A 27 4.66 7.73 3.40
CA GLY A 27 6.06 7.76 3.81
C GLY A 27 6.56 6.44 4.39
N SER A 28 7.85 6.17 4.21
CA SER A 28 8.51 4.99 4.77
C SER A 28 8.53 5.03 6.30
N LEU A 29 8.71 6.22 6.89
CA LEU A 29 8.84 6.39 8.34
C LEU A 29 7.56 5.99 9.09
N PHE A 30 6.40 6.38 8.58
CA PHE A 30 5.12 5.95 9.16
C PHE A 30 4.91 4.44 8.95
N ASN A 31 5.27 3.91 7.78
CA ASN A 31 5.18 2.48 7.51
C ASN A 31 6.06 1.65 8.46
N TYR A 32 7.26 2.12 8.83
CA TYR A 32 8.08 1.49 9.85
C TYR A 32 7.39 1.50 11.22
N ALA A 33 6.85 2.65 11.64
CA ALA A 33 6.13 2.76 12.90
C ALA A 33 4.92 1.81 12.97
N LEU A 34 4.08 1.79 11.92
CA LEU A 34 2.94 0.89 11.82
C LEU A 34 3.37 -0.58 11.80
N THR A 35 4.45 -0.89 11.09
CA THR A 35 5.01 -2.24 11.05
C THR A 35 5.46 -2.69 12.43
N ILE A 36 6.17 -1.85 13.18
CA ILE A 36 6.63 -2.15 14.54
C ILE A 36 5.44 -2.39 15.48
N VAL A 37 4.43 -1.51 15.45
CA VAL A 37 3.23 -1.63 16.28
C VAL A 37 2.54 -2.98 16.05
N ARG A 38 2.33 -3.35 14.79
CA ARG A 38 1.73 -4.65 14.44
C ARG A 38 2.65 -5.81 14.75
N TYR A 39 3.95 -5.70 14.45
CA TYR A 39 4.90 -6.78 14.65
C TYR A 39 4.87 -7.27 16.10
N VAL A 40 5.01 -6.36 17.08
CA VAL A 40 5.03 -6.75 18.50
C VAL A 40 3.67 -7.25 18.98
N GLU A 41 2.59 -6.88 18.32
CA GLU A 41 1.24 -7.38 18.61
C GLU A 41 1.02 -8.79 18.04
N GLU A 42 1.50 -9.05 16.82
CA GLU A 42 1.23 -10.26 16.07
C GLU A 42 2.19 -11.41 16.40
N THR A 43 3.49 -11.16 16.60
CA THR A 43 4.46 -12.25 16.81
C THR A 43 4.20 -13.12 18.06
N PRO A 44 3.60 -12.63 19.16
CA PRO A 44 3.21 -13.50 20.28
C PRO A 44 2.01 -14.40 20.01
N LYS A 45 1.21 -14.11 18.97
CA LYS A 45 0.03 -14.92 18.61
C LYS A 45 0.47 -16.19 17.86
N PRO A 46 -0.31 -17.29 17.93
CA PRO A 46 -0.12 -18.44 17.06
C PRO A 46 -0.11 -18.02 15.60
N ASP A 47 0.78 -18.61 14.79
CA ASP A 47 1.02 -18.16 13.40
C ASP A 47 -0.25 -18.06 12.55
N ALA A 48 -1.19 -19.01 12.73
CA ALA A 48 -2.46 -19.06 12.01
C ALA A 48 -3.43 -17.92 12.38
N ASP A 49 -3.28 -17.35 13.57
CA ASP A 49 -4.15 -16.28 14.10
C ASP A 49 -3.58 -14.87 13.85
N ARG A 50 -2.40 -14.78 13.20
CA ARG A 50 -1.74 -13.51 12.93
C ARG A 50 -2.38 -12.75 11.80
N TYR A 51 -2.30 -11.43 11.88
CA TYR A 51 -2.65 -10.53 10.79
C TYR A 51 -1.85 -10.86 9.51
N PRO A 52 -2.49 -10.89 8.32
CA PRO A 52 -1.79 -11.16 7.07
C PRO A 52 -0.56 -10.26 6.87
N GLY A 53 0.58 -10.86 6.53
CA GLY A 53 1.85 -10.13 6.40
C GLY A 53 2.80 -10.30 7.59
N TYR A 54 2.36 -10.93 8.67
CA TYR A 54 3.13 -11.15 9.91
C TYR A 54 3.30 -12.64 10.25
N HIS A 55 3.08 -13.54 9.28
CA HIS A 55 3.35 -14.97 9.47
C HIS A 55 4.86 -15.23 9.56
N ASP A 56 5.27 -16.33 10.19
CA ASP A 56 6.67 -16.73 10.38
C ASP A 56 7.46 -16.74 9.07
N SER A 57 6.84 -17.21 7.98
CA SER A 57 7.43 -17.22 6.63
C SER A 57 7.71 -15.82 6.05
N GLN A 58 7.07 -14.78 6.59
CA GLN A 58 7.15 -13.40 6.11
C GLN A 58 8.05 -12.51 6.99
N LEU A 59 8.27 -12.89 8.26
CA LEU A 59 9.05 -12.11 9.21
C LEU A 59 10.47 -11.76 8.72
N PRO A 60 11.26 -12.67 8.11
CA PRO A 60 12.59 -12.32 7.63
C PRO A 60 12.60 -11.19 6.59
N SER A 61 11.62 -11.18 5.69
CA SER A 61 11.47 -10.13 4.67
C SER A 61 10.96 -8.81 5.28
N LEU A 62 10.13 -8.90 6.31
CA LEU A 62 9.64 -7.75 7.05
C LEU A 62 10.78 -7.08 7.83
N GLU A 63 11.58 -7.85 8.55
CA GLU A 63 12.75 -7.40 9.30
C GLU A 63 13.84 -6.84 8.38
N PHE A 64 14.10 -7.49 7.25
CA PHE A 64 15.06 -6.97 6.26
C PHE A 64 14.69 -5.55 5.79
N ARG A 65 13.41 -5.31 5.50
CA ARG A 65 12.93 -3.97 5.12
C ARG A 65 12.95 -3.00 6.30
N LEU A 66 12.50 -3.45 7.47
CA LEU A 66 12.43 -2.61 8.67
C LEU A 66 13.82 -2.17 9.14
N PHE A 67 14.83 -3.02 9.03
CA PHE A 67 16.20 -2.74 9.47
C PHE A 67 17.13 -2.29 8.35
N SER A 68 16.58 -2.02 7.16
CA SER A 68 17.36 -1.45 6.06
C SER A 68 17.95 -0.08 6.44
N PRO A 69 19.26 0.14 6.24
CA PRO A 69 19.90 1.44 6.45
C PRO A 69 19.73 2.37 5.23
N ALA A 70 18.90 1.98 4.24
CA ALA A 70 18.63 2.82 3.08
C ALA A 70 18.16 4.22 3.52
N PRO A 71 18.62 5.28 2.85
CA PRO A 71 18.32 6.64 3.25
C PRO A 71 16.81 6.91 3.19
N THR A 72 16.30 7.52 4.25
CA THR A 72 14.97 8.12 4.30
C THR A 72 15.08 9.62 4.11
N TYR A 73 14.01 10.27 3.63
CA TYR A 73 14.00 11.71 3.36
C TYR A 73 12.89 12.38 4.19
N PRO A 74 13.11 12.66 5.49
CA PRO A 74 12.06 13.10 6.41
C PRO A 74 11.32 14.36 5.95
N GLU A 75 12.01 15.32 5.33
CA GLU A 75 11.42 16.57 4.85
C GLU A 75 10.50 16.33 3.64
N MET A 76 10.91 15.45 2.73
CA MET A 76 10.09 15.05 1.58
C MET A 76 8.86 14.27 2.06
N GLU A 77 9.04 13.33 2.98
CA GLU A 77 7.94 12.57 3.56
C GLU A 77 6.98 13.46 4.37
N GLU A 78 7.50 14.40 5.16
CA GLU A 78 6.71 15.43 5.87
C GLU A 78 5.84 16.21 4.89
N PHE A 79 6.43 16.71 3.79
CA PHE A 79 5.71 17.50 2.80
C PHE A 79 4.61 16.68 2.12
N ILE A 80 4.94 15.49 1.62
CA ILE A 80 3.98 14.62 0.91
C ILE A 80 2.86 14.18 1.86
N ALA A 81 3.19 13.73 3.08
CA ALA A 81 2.19 13.34 4.07
C ALA A 81 1.26 14.50 4.42
N GLY A 82 1.80 15.71 4.55
CA GLY A 82 1.00 16.92 4.79
C GLY A 82 0.00 17.22 3.68
N GLN A 83 0.44 17.16 2.42
CA GLN A 83 -0.43 17.39 1.25
C GLN A 83 -1.53 16.32 1.14
N LEU A 84 -1.16 15.05 1.27
CA LEU A 84 -2.12 13.94 1.17
C LEU A 84 -3.13 13.93 2.32
N LEU A 85 -2.74 14.33 3.52
CA LEU A 85 -3.68 14.53 4.63
C LEU A 85 -4.67 15.66 4.37
N ASP A 86 -4.22 16.78 3.78
CA ASP A 86 -5.15 17.86 3.42
C ASP A 86 -6.09 17.44 2.28
N GLN A 87 -5.61 16.67 1.30
CA GLN A 87 -6.46 16.08 0.26
C GLN A 87 -7.46 15.08 0.85
N ALA A 88 -7.01 14.17 1.73
CA ALA A 88 -7.87 13.21 2.41
C ALA A 88 -8.98 13.91 3.22
N LYS A 89 -8.66 15.00 3.91
CA LYS A 89 -9.66 15.81 4.63
C LYS A 89 -10.68 16.46 3.69
N GLN A 90 -10.27 16.90 2.51
CA GLN A 90 -11.19 17.46 1.50
C GLN A 90 -12.14 16.39 0.96
N THR A 91 -11.63 15.18 0.70
CA THR A 91 -12.43 14.10 0.10
C THR A 91 -13.31 13.37 1.12
N LEU A 92 -12.75 12.95 2.26
CA LEU A 92 -13.46 12.18 3.28
C LEU A 92 -14.30 13.08 4.21
N GLY A 93 -13.95 14.37 4.28
CA GLY A 93 -14.57 15.33 5.17
C GLY A 93 -14.08 15.23 6.62
N ARG A 94 -14.33 16.29 7.39
CA ARG A 94 -13.83 16.44 8.77
C ARG A 94 -14.47 15.49 9.80
N LYS A 95 -15.57 14.84 9.44
CA LYS A 95 -16.31 13.93 10.34
C LYS A 95 -15.78 12.50 10.30
N ASP A 96 -15.02 12.15 9.27
CA ASP A 96 -14.45 10.82 9.08
C ASP A 96 -13.53 10.43 10.28
N PRO A 97 -13.64 9.19 10.81
CA PRO A 97 -12.86 8.74 11.95
C PRO A 97 -11.35 8.83 11.74
N PHE A 98 -10.85 8.50 10.54
CA PHE A 98 -9.43 8.59 10.22
C PHE A 98 -8.97 10.05 10.27
N ILE A 99 -9.72 10.98 9.66
CA ILE A 99 -9.39 12.41 9.67
C ILE A 99 -9.41 12.98 11.10
N LYS A 100 -10.41 12.62 11.90
CA LYS A 100 -10.46 13.04 13.31
C LYS A 100 -9.27 12.54 14.12
N THR A 101 -8.91 11.27 13.95
CA THR A 101 -7.82 10.63 14.71
C THR A 101 -6.44 11.11 14.26
N ALA A 102 -6.21 11.20 12.95
CA ALA A 102 -4.94 11.62 12.39
C ALA A 102 -4.70 13.14 12.54
N MET A 103 -5.73 13.96 12.30
CA MET A 103 -5.57 15.40 12.14
C MET A 103 -6.25 16.25 13.22
N GLY A 104 -7.32 15.74 13.84
CA GLY A 104 -8.18 16.52 14.72
C GLY A 104 -8.68 17.80 14.03
N ARG A 105 -8.28 18.97 14.54
CA ARG A 105 -8.62 20.28 13.94
C ARG A 105 -7.49 20.92 13.13
N ARG A 106 -6.33 20.26 13.01
CA ARG A 106 -5.10 20.81 12.40
C ARG A 106 -5.14 20.70 10.86
N SER A 107 -4.27 21.46 10.18
CA SER A 107 -3.96 21.23 8.77
C SER A 107 -3.03 20.03 8.59
N GLY A 108 -3.02 19.43 7.41
CA GLY A 108 -2.14 18.31 7.08
C GLY A 108 -0.68 18.66 7.30
N ALA A 109 -0.24 19.83 6.82
CA ALA A 109 1.12 20.33 7.07
C ALA A 109 1.48 20.40 8.56
N LYS A 110 0.59 20.92 9.41
CA LYS A 110 0.86 20.98 10.87
C LYS A 110 0.90 19.60 11.51
N VAL A 111 0.10 18.65 11.03
CA VAL A 111 0.11 17.27 11.51
C VAL A 111 1.41 16.60 11.13
N ALA A 112 1.78 16.64 9.84
CA ALA A 112 3.01 16.04 9.35
C ALA A 112 4.24 16.62 10.07
N GLN A 113 4.33 17.95 10.18
CA GLN A 113 5.42 18.61 10.92
C GLN A 113 5.61 18.07 12.34
N ALA A 114 4.51 17.86 13.07
CA ALA A 114 4.58 17.39 14.45
C ALA A 114 4.98 15.91 14.58
N HIS A 115 4.75 15.12 13.54
CA HIS A 115 5.04 13.68 13.56
C HIS A 115 6.39 13.33 12.94
N PHE A 116 6.77 14.00 11.84
CA PHE A 116 7.96 13.68 11.06
C PHE A 116 9.23 14.36 11.56
N ARG A 117 9.17 15.59 12.10
CA ARG A 117 10.39 16.29 12.55
C ARG A 117 11.05 15.73 13.79
N ASN A 118 10.24 15.15 14.68
CA ASN A 118 10.70 14.69 16.00
C ASN A 118 10.65 13.16 16.12
N THR A 119 10.55 12.45 15.01
CA THR A 119 10.59 10.99 15.03
C THR A 119 12.03 10.49 15.03
N ARG A 120 12.23 9.34 15.68
CA ARG A 120 13.45 8.53 15.62
C ARG A 120 13.29 7.36 14.67
N MET A 121 12.22 7.28 13.87
CA MET A 121 12.02 6.20 12.89
C MET A 121 13.08 6.17 11.78
N THR A 122 13.91 7.21 11.66
CA THR A 122 15.10 7.22 10.79
C THR A 122 16.23 6.34 11.34
N ASP A 123 16.29 6.14 12.66
CA ASP A 123 17.34 5.42 13.36
C ASP A 123 17.04 3.90 13.38
N VAL A 124 17.84 3.13 12.65
CA VAL A 124 17.74 1.66 12.58
C VAL A 124 17.89 1.02 13.96
N ALA A 125 18.78 1.54 14.81
CA ALA A 125 19.01 0.97 16.15
C ALA A 125 17.77 1.17 17.03
N TYR A 126 17.13 2.33 16.95
CA TYR A 126 15.87 2.57 17.65
C TYR A 126 14.74 1.67 17.17
N ARG A 127 14.66 1.39 15.86
CA ARG A 127 13.66 0.43 15.33
C ARG A 127 13.88 -0.98 15.88
N LYS A 128 15.12 -1.41 16.05
CA LYS A 128 15.46 -2.70 16.69
C LYS A 128 15.10 -2.71 18.18
N GLU A 129 15.46 -1.66 18.91
CA GLU A 129 15.15 -1.50 20.34
C GLU A 129 13.65 -1.67 20.63
N LEU A 130 12.78 -1.09 19.79
CA LEU A 130 11.33 -1.23 19.93
C LEU A 130 10.81 -2.64 19.68
N ILE A 131 11.41 -3.37 18.74
CA ILE A 131 11.04 -4.76 18.43
C ILE A 131 11.49 -5.68 19.56
N GLU A 132 12.75 -5.56 19.99
CA GLU A 132 13.34 -6.35 21.08
C GLU A 132 12.64 -6.08 22.42
N GLY A 133 12.24 -4.84 22.68
CA GLY A 133 11.47 -4.45 23.86
C GLY A 133 9.98 -4.81 23.81
N GLY A 134 9.50 -5.35 22.69
CA GLY A 134 8.14 -5.87 22.52
C GLY A 134 7.01 -4.86 22.74
N GLN A 135 5.83 -5.37 23.10
CA GLN A 135 4.61 -4.55 23.28
C GLN A 135 4.78 -3.45 24.32
N GLU A 136 5.54 -3.72 25.39
CA GLU A 136 5.75 -2.76 26.47
C GLU A 136 6.57 -1.54 26.01
N ALA A 137 7.66 -1.76 25.25
CA ALA A 137 8.46 -0.68 24.70
C ALA A 137 7.66 0.18 23.72
N VAL A 138 6.87 -0.44 22.84
CA VAL A 138 5.99 0.25 21.90
C VAL A 138 4.88 1.02 22.63
N ALA A 139 4.29 0.44 23.68
CA ALA A 139 3.25 1.10 24.48
C ALA A 139 3.77 2.32 25.23
N LYS A 140 5.01 2.26 25.75
CA LYS A 140 5.67 3.35 26.46
C LYS A 140 6.33 4.38 25.54
N SER A 141 6.52 4.04 24.27
CA SER A 141 7.15 4.93 23.30
C SER A 141 6.40 6.25 23.15
N LYS A 142 7.18 7.35 23.24
CA LYS A 142 6.74 8.72 23.01
C LYS A 142 7.08 9.22 21.60
N ASP A 143 7.64 8.35 20.75
CA ASP A 143 7.90 8.71 19.35
C ASP A 143 6.58 9.10 18.67
N PRO A 144 6.50 10.27 18.02
CA PRO A 144 5.25 10.75 17.44
C PRO A 144 4.63 9.78 16.43
N LEU A 145 5.43 9.14 15.57
CA LEU A 145 4.92 8.21 14.57
C LEU A 145 4.44 6.91 15.19
N ILE A 146 5.11 6.41 16.23
CA ILE A 146 4.62 5.23 16.98
C ILE A 146 3.29 5.55 17.68
N VAL A 147 3.17 6.72 18.32
CA VAL A 147 1.92 7.15 18.96
C VAL A 147 0.79 7.28 17.93
N LEU A 148 1.08 7.83 16.75
CA LEU A 148 0.10 7.95 15.68
C LEU A 148 -0.30 6.59 15.12
N ALA A 149 0.67 5.71 14.86
CA ALA A 149 0.45 4.35 14.36
C ALA A 149 -0.46 3.56 15.30
N ARG A 150 -0.21 3.58 16.62
CA ARG A 150 -1.08 2.91 17.61
C ARG A 150 -2.53 3.41 17.58
N LYS A 151 -2.75 4.69 17.30
CA LYS A 151 -4.09 5.27 17.22
C LYS A 151 -4.81 4.93 15.92
N LEU A 152 -4.07 4.83 14.82
CA LEU A 152 -4.64 4.58 13.50
C LEU A 152 -4.79 3.10 13.17
N ASP A 153 -3.98 2.23 13.78
CA ASP A 153 -4.00 0.80 13.48
C ASP A 153 -5.38 0.13 13.65
N PRO A 154 -6.16 0.40 14.72
CA PRO A 154 -7.52 -0.15 14.84
C PRO A 154 -8.43 0.23 13.67
N ILE A 155 -8.32 1.48 13.17
CA ILE A 155 -9.10 1.96 12.02
C ILE A 155 -8.68 1.22 10.74
N PHE A 156 -7.38 0.97 10.58
CA PHE A 156 -6.88 0.22 9.43
C PHE A 156 -7.28 -1.25 9.46
N ARG A 157 -7.31 -1.87 10.65
CA ARG A 157 -7.77 -3.25 10.83
C ARG A 157 -9.27 -3.38 10.56
N GLU A 158 -10.09 -2.50 11.15
CA GLU A 158 -11.54 -2.46 10.88
C GLU A 158 -11.82 -2.28 9.39
N MET A 159 -11.09 -1.38 8.72
CA MET A 159 -11.22 -1.17 7.28
C MET A 159 -10.81 -2.41 6.48
N HIS A 160 -9.78 -3.14 6.91
CA HIS A 160 -9.36 -4.38 6.27
C HIS A 160 -10.41 -5.48 6.44
N GLU A 161 -10.83 -5.75 7.67
CA GLU A 161 -11.84 -6.75 8.03
C GLU A 161 -13.15 -6.51 7.29
N TRP A 162 -13.63 -5.25 7.30
CA TRP A 162 -14.85 -4.89 6.58
C TRP A 162 -14.76 -5.24 5.09
N ARG A 163 -13.61 -5.03 4.43
CA ARG A 163 -13.43 -5.41 3.02
C ARG A 163 -13.35 -6.91 2.82
N GLU A 164 -12.68 -7.64 3.70
CA GLU A 164 -12.63 -9.10 3.62
C GLU A 164 -14.05 -9.68 3.72
N GLU A 165 -14.82 -9.24 4.71
CA GLU A 165 -16.16 -9.73 5.01
C GLU A 165 -17.22 -9.30 3.98
N ASN A 166 -17.17 -8.06 3.50
CA ASN A 166 -18.25 -7.51 2.68
C ASN A 166 -17.92 -7.53 1.19
N ILE A 167 -16.65 -7.36 0.82
CA ILE A 167 -16.27 -7.24 -0.60
C ILE A 167 -15.66 -8.54 -1.11
N ARG A 168 -14.53 -8.98 -0.53
CA ARG A 168 -13.79 -10.14 -1.04
C ARG A 168 -14.56 -11.44 -0.89
N SER A 169 -15.31 -11.61 0.19
CA SER A 169 -16.19 -12.78 0.39
C SER A 169 -17.21 -12.97 -0.75
N ILE A 170 -17.62 -11.87 -1.40
CA ILE A 170 -18.59 -11.88 -2.50
C ILE A 170 -17.88 -11.92 -3.86
N LEU A 171 -16.89 -11.05 -4.07
CA LEU A 171 -16.21 -10.92 -5.36
C LEU A 171 -15.39 -12.16 -5.72
N THR A 172 -14.67 -12.75 -4.78
CA THR A 172 -13.82 -13.93 -5.05
C THR A 172 -14.62 -15.09 -5.67
N PRO A 173 -15.67 -15.63 -5.03
CA PRO A 173 -16.43 -16.73 -5.63
C PRO A 173 -17.19 -16.33 -6.91
N ALA A 174 -17.59 -15.06 -7.04
CA ALA A 174 -18.22 -14.57 -8.28
C ALA A 174 -17.22 -14.54 -9.45
N LEU A 175 -16.00 -14.05 -9.22
CA LEU A 175 -14.92 -14.02 -10.21
C LEU A 175 -14.46 -15.44 -10.58
N GLU A 176 -14.43 -16.37 -9.63
CA GLU A 176 -14.15 -17.78 -9.92
C GLU A 176 -15.20 -18.40 -10.86
N LYS A 177 -16.50 -18.15 -10.60
CA LYS A 177 -17.59 -18.59 -11.49
C LYS A 177 -17.46 -18.01 -12.88
N LEU A 178 -17.18 -16.71 -12.98
CA LEU A 178 -16.95 -16.04 -14.26
C LEU A 178 -15.73 -16.61 -15.00
N GLY A 179 -14.65 -16.89 -14.28
CA GLY A 179 -13.45 -17.53 -14.81
C GLY A 179 -13.76 -18.91 -15.40
N ARG A 180 -14.53 -19.74 -14.70
CA ARG A 180 -14.98 -21.06 -15.18
C ARG A 180 -15.85 -20.94 -16.43
N ALA A 181 -16.82 -20.03 -16.44
CA ALA A 181 -17.70 -19.81 -17.59
C ALA A 181 -16.91 -19.34 -18.82
N ARG A 182 -15.98 -18.38 -18.64
CA ARG A 182 -15.10 -17.93 -19.71
C ARG A 182 -14.22 -19.06 -20.25
N PHE A 183 -13.72 -19.93 -19.37
CA PHE A 183 -12.95 -21.09 -19.81
C PHE A 183 -13.81 -22.10 -20.58
N GLN A 184 -15.08 -22.32 -20.21
CA GLN A 184 -15.98 -23.19 -20.98
C GLN A 184 -16.26 -22.65 -22.38
N VAL A 185 -16.39 -21.33 -22.54
CA VAL A 185 -16.66 -20.68 -23.84
C VAL A 185 -15.41 -20.58 -24.71
N TYR A 186 -14.29 -20.12 -24.14
CA TYR A 186 -13.08 -19.81 -24.91
C TYR A 186 -12.03 -20.93 -24.88
N GLY A 187 -12.15 -21.88 -23.96
CA GLY A 187 -11.18 -22.95 -23.76
C GLY A 187 -9.76 -22.42 -23.61
N LYS A 188 -8.83 -23.06 -24.31
CA LYS A 188 -7.39 -22.73 -24.29
C LYS A 188 -7.01 -21.54 -25.19
N SER A 189 -7.97 -20.92 -25.88
CA SER A 189 -7.69 -19.80 -26.80
C SER A 189 -7.39 -18.47 -26.08
N LYS A 190 -7.66 -18.40 -24.77
CA LYS A 190 -7.38 -17.25 -23.91
C LYS A 190 -6.50 -17.68 -22.74
N SER A 191 -5.38 -16.99 -22.56
CA SER A 191 -4.46 -17.21 -21.45
C SER A 191 -5.07 -16.67 -20.14
N PRO A 192 -4.86 -17.32 -18.99
CA PRO A 192 -5.25 -16.77 -17.69
C PRO A 192 -4.40 -15.54 -17.32
N ASP A 193 -4.92 -14.70 -16.42
CA ASP A 193 -4.19 -13.54 -15.89
C ASP A 193 -2.90 -13.97 -15.17
N ALA A 194 -1.90 -13.10 -15.17
CA ALA A 194 -0.60 -13.37 -14.55
C ALA A 194 -0.69 -13.48 -13.02
N THR A 195 -0.06 -14.52 -12.45
CA THR A 195 -0.12 -14.85 -11.01
C THR A 195 1.27 -15.16 -10.42
N PHE A 196 2.33 -14.57 -10.97
CA PHE A 196 3.75 -14.88 -10.65
C PHE A 196 4.18 -16.33 -10.91
N THR A 197 3.34 -17.13 -11.57
CA THR A 197 3.71 -18.43 -12.14
C THR A 197 4.45 -18.24 -13.47
N PRO A 198 5.40 -19.12 -13.86
CA PRO A 198 6.04 -19.08 -15.18
C PRO A 198 5.03 -18.99 -16.34
N ARG A 199 5.34 -18.19 -17.36
CA ARG A 199 4.53 -18.00 -18.58
C ARG A 199 5.41 -18.04 -19.82
N ILE A 200 4.84 -18.53 -20.92
CA ILE A 200 5.49 -18.52 -22.23
C ILE A 200 4.66 -17.62 -23.15
N SER A 201 5.33 -16.69 -23.82
CA SER A 201 4.79 -15.87 -24.89
C SER A 201 5.76 -15.91 -26.05
N TYR A 202 5.24 -15.83 -27.28
CA TYR A 202 6.04 -15.86 -28.50
C TYR A 202 5.45 -14.92 -29.53
N GLY A 203 6.31 -14.46 -30.44
CA GLY A 203 5.95 -13.55 -31.51
C GLY A 203 7.17 -13.24 -32.37
N SER A 204 6.93 -12.48 -33.44
CA SER A 204 8.00 -11.99 -34.31
C SER A 204 8.48 -10.63 -33.84
N ALA A 205 9.77 -10.34 -33.99
CA ALA A 205 10.28 -8.98 -33.84
C ALA A 205 9.62 -8.08 -34.91
N SER A 206 8.96 -7.01 -34.48
CA SER A 206 8.20 -6.12 -35.37
C SER A 206 8.34 -4.66 -34.95
N SER A 207 8.31 -3.76 -35.93
CA SER A 207 8.12 -2.33 -35.69
C SER A 207 6.67 -2.04 -35.32
N TYR A 208 6.43 -0.84 -34.78
CA TYR A 208 5.08 -0.32 -34.51
C TYR A 208 5.03 1.18 -34.73
N ILE A 209 3.83 1.74 -34.80
CA ILE A 209 3.59 3.16 -35.05
C ILE A 209 3.14 3.84 -33.75
N VAL A 210 3.75 4.97 -33.41
CA VAL A 210 3.31 5.89 -32.35
C VAL A 210 3.06 7.24 -32.98
N GLY A 211 1.78 7.65 -33.07
CA GLY A 211 1.39 8.86 -33.80
C GLY A 211 1.80 8.78 -35.27
N THR A 212 2.66 9.69 -35.72
CA THR A 212 3.23 9.70 -37.09
C THR A 212 4.63 9.08 -37.17
N THR A 213 5.15 8.55 -36.06
CA THR A 213 6.50 8.00 -35.99
C THR A 213 6.50 6.47 -36.04
N ILE A 214 7.33 5.90 -36.92
CA ILE A 214 7.61 4.46 -36.92
C ILE A 214 8.71 4.19 -35.89
N VAL A 215 8.43 3.30 -34.94
CA VAL A 215 9.41 2.76 -33.99
C VAL A 215 9.97 1.46 -34.56
N PRO A 216 11.26 1.39 -34.93
CA PRO A 216 11.87 0.19 -35.48
C PRO A 216 11.91 -0.97 -34.46
N TYR A 217 11.94 -2.22 -34.94
CA TYR A 217 12.05 -3.41 -34.07
C TYR A 217 13.43 -3.57 -33.41
N ARG A 218 14.42 -2.76 -33.81
CA ARG A 218 15.80 -2.82 -33.32
C ARG A 218 16.33 -1.42 -33.01
N THR A 219 17.18 -1.34 -32.00
CA THR A 219 18.00 -0.17 -31.70
C THR A 219 19.40 -0.33 -32.27
N THR A 220 20.18 0.75 -32.33
CA THR A 220 21.57 0.74 -32.80
C THR A 220 22.49 1.33 -31.74
N PHE A 221 23.76 0.92 -31.75
CA PHE A 221 24.79 1.49 -30.87
C PHE A 221 24.91 3.01 -31.06
N PHE A 222 24.88 3.50 -32.31
CA PHE A 222 24.94 4.93 -32.59
C PHE A 222 23.69 5.70 -32.13
N GLY A 223 22.51 5.07 -32.10
CA GLY A 223 21.29 5.68 -31.57
C GLY A 223 21.38 6.08 -30.09
N LEU A 224 22.29 5.46 -29.32
CA LEU A 224 22.62 5.90 -27.96
C LEU A 224 23.24 7.31 -27.96
N TYR A 225 24.23 7.54 -28.83
CA TYR A 225 24.97 8.79 -28.91
C TYR A 225 24.18 9.89 -29.62
N ASP A 226 23.47 9.55 -30.69
CA ASP A 226 22.62 10.49 -31.42
C ASP A 226 21.61 11.15 -30.48
N ARG A 227 21.04 10.38 -29.54
CA ARG A 227 20.08 10.90 -28.57
C ARG A 227 20.74 11.82 -27.53
N ALA A 228 21.97 11.56 -27.11
CA ALA A 228 22.70 12.43 -26.19
C ALA A 228 23.06 13.77 -26.85
N ILE A 229 23.65 13.71 -28.04
CA ILE A 229 24.08 14.89 -28.82
C ILE A 229 22.86 15.74 -29.22
N SER A 230 21.80 15.11 -29.75
CA SER A 230 20.63 15.84 -30.24
C SER A 230 19.79 16.50 -29.14
N LEU A 231 19.95 16.07 -27.88
CA LEU A 231 19.18 16.59 -26.74
C LEU A 231 20.04 17.37 -25.71
N GLY A 232 21.35 17.51 -25.95
CA GLY A 232 22.25 18.30 -25.11
C GLY A 232 22.50 17.73 -23.72
N ASN A 233 22.60 16.39 -23.61
CA ASN A 233 23.03 15.71 -22.38
C ASN A 233 24.54 15.52 -22.32
#